data_AF-A0A8H4LF52-F1
#
_entry.id   AF-A0A8H4LF52-F1
#
_cell.length_a   1.000
_cell.length_b   1.000
_cell.length_c   1.000
_cell.angle_alpha   90.00
_cell.angle_beta   90.00
_cell.angle_gamma   90.00
#
_symmetry.space_group_name_H-M   'P 1'
#
loop_
_entity.id
_entity.type
_entity.pdbx_description
1 polymer ?
#
loop_
_entity_poly.entity_id
_entity_poly.type
_entity_poly.pdbx_seq_one_letter_code
_entity_poly.pdbx_strand_id
1 'polypeptide(L)'
;MKTFIKSVLPFLAIGHSLAIAWTRVGCDAPWVVERIEDQEGPMTIDMDAVWANVDALSKGARAAIASLDGFETLPSKARKNVVTSAEYVLPVDVSPHRGVHPDSQENMADIVNVYEEVESALAGALRVHGAQRGYIFCGGDSFTKARIPGIGESLAPATAWFLKRVESSLLPIENDQPVWSAAVIEAGEGGSHGTTDYIILDAFRGSQQGPCMETDGGYVGKTVYGRKAGSGPADNIIAVVLCPNKFKENGLRAFATLDEGYATEKLGYKRPYIANYGSVSGTLLHEMVHVVGHARDPTPPPAGGYHDHASGFREVYKLARGQRTDPNTGRVGPATRDEKVFSPDGYRLFAEMCRSPDTTWGHPDQKK
;
A
#
# COMPACT_ATOMS: atom_id res chain seq x y z
N MET A 1 -34.23 53.56 26.97
CA MET A 1 -33.27 53.24 25.89
C MET A 1 -33.05 51.74 25.86
N LYS A 2 -33.23 51.14 24.69
CA LYS A 2 -33.02 49.71 24.41
C LYS A 2 -31.53 49.47 24.12
N THR A 3 -30.94 48.42 24.68
CA THR A 3 -29.76 47.79 24.07
C THR A 3 -29.73 46.31 24.45
N PHE A 4 -30.25 45.48 23.54
CA PHE A 4 -30.04 44.03 23.51
C PHE A 4 -28.63 43.79 22.95
N ILE A 5 -27.71 43.26 23.75
CA ILE A 5 -26.45 42.71 23.23
C ILE A 5 -26.74 41.24 22.93
N LYS A 6 -27.03 40.95 21.64
CA LYS A 6 -26.98 39.61 21.09
C LYS A 6 -25.50 39.19 21.02
N SER A 7 -25.05 38.41 21.99
CA SER A 7 -23.82 37.62 21.83
C SER A 7 -24.11 36.48 20.87
N VAL A 8 -23.73 36.65 19.61
CA VAL A 8 -23.62 35.55 18.66
C VAL A 8 -22.34 34.80 19.01
N LEU A 9 -22.47 33.68 19.71
CA LEU A 9 -21.41 32.67 19.79
C LEU A 9 -21.29 32.04 18.39
N PRO A 10 -20.15 32.15 17.70
CA PRO A 10 -19.91 31.29 16.56
C PRO A 10 -19.74 29.87 17.13
N PHE A 11 -20.70 29.01 16.87
CA PHE A 11 -20.47 27.58 16.88
C PHE A 11 -19.36 27.31 15.87
N LEU A 12 -18.12 27.19 16.35
CA LEU A 12 -17.07 26.45 15.68
C LEU A 12 -17.59 25.01 15.57
N ALA A 13 -18.29 24.73 14.47
CA ALA A 13 -18.42 23.39 13.95
C ALA A 13 -17.01 22.96 13.58
N ILE A 14 -16.24 22.48 14.56
CA ILE A 14 -15.08 21.65 14.32
C ILE A 14 -15.70 20.38 13.73
N GLY A 15 -15.84 20.39 12.40
CA GLY A 15 -16.07 19.17 11.65
C GLY A 15 -14.92 18.25 12.01
N HIS A 16 -15.20 17.29 12.91
CA HIS A 16 -14.32 16.19 13.20
C HIS A 16 -14.29 15.36 11.91
N SER A 17 -13.51 15.80 10.94
CA SER A 17 -13.19 15.02 9.77
C SER A 17 -12.22 13.95 10.28
N LEU A 18 -12.81 12.80 10.57
CA LEU A 18 -12.16 11.66 11.19
C LEU A 18 -11.10 11.13 10.22
N ALA A 19 -9.89 11.01 10.73
CA ALA A 19 -8.79 10.39 10.01
C ALA A 19 -8.92 8.85 10.04
N ILE A 20 -8.21 8.15 9.16
CA ILE A 20 -8.34 6.70 9.02
C ILE A 20 -7.85 5.98 10.27
N ALA A 21 -8.75 5.28 10.96
CA ALA A 21 -8.35 4.31 12.00
C ALA A 21 -8.07 2.95 11.37
N TRP A 22 -6.86 2.41 11.59
CA TRP A 22 -6.45 1.10 11.07
C TRP A 22 -6.80 -0.04 12.02
N THR A 23 -7.45 -1.07 11.49
CA THR A 23 -7.70 -2.34 12.18
C THR A 23 -6.91 -3.44 11.50
N ARG A 24 -6.13 -4.20 12.26
CA ARG A 24 -5.42 -5.38 11.75
C ARG A 24 -6.29 -6.61 11.89
N VAL A 25 -6.30 -7.47 10.88
CA VAL A 25 -7.11 -8.69 10.84
C VAL A 25 -6.21 -9.86 10.48
N GLY A 26 -6.12 -10.82 11.42
CA GLY A 26 -5.25 -11.99 11.26
C GLY A 26 -3.76 -11.70 11.43
N CYS A 27 -3.42 -10.59 12.06
CA CYS A 27 -2.04 -10.13 12.22
C CYS A 27 -1.52 -10.27 13.68
N ASP A 28 -2.29 -10.93 14.55
CA ASP A 28 -2.08 -10.89 16.01
C ASP A 28 -0.91 -11.76 16.48
N ALA A 29 -0.48 -12.71 15.66
CA ALA A 29 0.67 -13.55 15.92
C ALA A 29 1.70 -13.41 14.79
N PRO A 30 3.00 -13.57 15.07
CA PRO A 30 4.00 -13.60 14.02
C PRO A 30 3.72 -14.69 13.00
N TRP A 31 3.84 -14.33 11.73
CA TRP A 31 3.42 -15.15 10.60
C TRP A 31 4.67 -15.71 9.94
N VAL A 32 4.62 -17.00 9.63
CA VAL A 32 5.79 -17.73 9.15
C VAL A 32 5.57 -18.05 7.68
N VAL A 33 6.49 -17.57 6.83
CA VAL A 33 6.41 -17.73 5.39
C VAL A 33 7.69 -18.37 4.88
N GLU A 34 7.57 -19.32 3.96
CA GLU A 34 8.74 -19.92 3.32
C GLU A 34 9.48 -18.91 2.44
N ARG A 35 10.81 -18.95 2.47
CA ARG A 35 11.67 -18.18 1.56
C ARG A 35 12.05 -19.00 0.34
N ILE A 36 12.65 -18.36 -0.65
CA ILE A 36 13.30 -19.07 -1.76
C ILE A 36 14.49 -19.89 -1.25
N GLU A 37 14.86 -20.95 -1.98
CA GLU A 37 15.80 -21.99 -1.51
C GLU A 37 17.21 -21.49 -1.14
N ASP A 38 17.63 -20.33 -1.64
CA ASP A 38 18.93 -19.72 -1.34
C ASP A 38 18.95 -18.80 -0.10
N GLN A 39 17.82 -18.67 0.60
CA GLN A 39 17.72 -17.97 1.88
C GLN A 39 17.53 -18.98 3.02
N GLU A 40 18.30 -18.85 4.10
CA GLU A 40 18.20 -19.75 5.26
C GLU A 40 16.88 -19.56 6.02
N GLY A 41 16.15 -20.66 6.21
CA GLY A 41 15.01 -20.76 7.11
C GLY A 41 13.75 -20.02 6.68
N PRO A 42 12.62 -20.22 7.40
CA PRO A 42 11.41 -19.48 7.14
C PRO A 42 11.52 -18.03 7.62
N MET A 43 10.81 -17.12 6.97
CA MET A 43 10.65 -15.73 7.37
C MET A 43 9.56 -15.61 8.44
N THR A 44 9.90 -15.06 9.60
CA THR A 44 8.90 -14.62 10.58
C THR A 44 8.57 -13.15 10.34
N ILE A 45 7.29 -12.82 10.29
CA ILE A 45 6.76 -11.48 10.06
C ILE A 45 6.04 -11.02 11.32
N ASP A 46 6.44 -9.88 11.86
CA ASP A 46 5.75 -9.18 12.94
C ASP A 46 5.19 -7.87 12.39
N MET A 47 3.88 -7.65 12.53
CA MET A 47 3.25 -6.47 11.95
C MET A 47 3.60 -5.16 12.62
N ASP A 48 3.95 -5.16 13.89
CA ASP A 48 4.44 -3.94 14.52
C ASP A 48 5.81 -3.54 13.96
N ALA A 49 6.69 -4.52 13.77
CA ALA A 49 7.99 -4.31 13.15
C ALA A 49 7.85 -3.86 11.69
N VAL A 50 6.96 -4.49 10.91
CA VAL A 50 6.65 -4.08 9.54
C VAL A 50 6.15 -2.64 9.51
N TRP A 51 5.15 -2.31 10.33
CA TRP A 51 4.55 -0.97 10.39
C TRP A 51 5.58 0.12 10.71
N ALA A 52 6.42 -0.13 11.74
CA ALA A 52 7.51 0.78 12.09
C ALA A 52 8.58 0.90 11.00
N ASN A 53 8.86 -0.19 10.28
CA ASN A 53 9.80 -0.17 9.17
C ASN A 53 9.26 0.59 7.95
N VAL A 54 7.94 0.59 7.69
CA VAL A 54 7.33 1.44 6.66
C VAL A 54 7.54 2.92 6.98
N ASP A 55 7.31 3.33 8.22
CA ASP A 55 7.56 4.71 8.67
C ASP A 55 9.05 5.09 8.49
N ALA A 56 9.97 4.20 8.85
CA ALA A 56 11.41 4.41 8.64
C ALA A 56 11.81 4.47 7.15
N LEU A 57 11.22 3.61 6.31
CA LEU A 57 11.40 3.62 4.86
C LEU A 57 10.95 4.95 4.25
N SER A 58 9.73 5.40 4.59
CA SER A 58 9.15 6.66 4.12
C SER A 58 10.01 7.86 4.52
N LYS A 59 10.37 7.96 5.81
CA LYS A 59 11.21 9.06 6.33
C LYS A 59 12.59 9.08 5.69
N GLY A 60 13.21 7.91 5.56
CA GLY A 60 14.53 7.78 4.93
C GLY A 60 14.50 8.20 3.46
N ALA A 61 13.52 7.72 2.70
CA ALA A 61 13.33 8.08 1.30
C ALA A 61 13.02 9.58 1.12
N ARG A 62 12.12 10.13 1.95
CA ARG A 62 11.79 11.55 1.97
C ARG A 62 13.00 12.42 2.25
N ALA A 63 13.80 12.07 3.27
CA ALA A 63 15.04 12.78 3.56
C ALA A 63 16.04 12.67 2.40
N ALA A 64 16.15 11.50 1.77
CA ALA A 64 17.05 11.27 0.65
C ALA A 64 16.67 12.12 -0.57
N ILE A 65 15.39 12.15 -0.96
CA ILE A 65 14.94 12.99 -2.08
C ILE A 65 15.07 14.48 -1.75
N ALA A 66 14.68 14.92 -0.55
CA ALA A 66 14.84 16.32 -0.14
C ALA A 66 16.32 16.75 -0.14
N SER A 67 17.24 15.84 0.18
CA SER A 67 18.68 16.10 0.12
C SER A 67 19.23 16.29 -1.30
N LEU A 68 18.44 16.01 -2.35
CA LEU A 68 18.83 16.32 -3.72
C LEU A 68 18.65 17.80 -4.05
N ASP A 69 17.85 18.52 -3.27
CA ASP A 69 17.81 19.98 -3.36
C ASP A 69 19.17 20.56 -2.93
N GLY A 70 19.62 21.59 -3.64
CA GLY A 70 20.97 22.15 -3.45
C GLY A 70 22.11 21.16 -3.75
N PHE A 71 21.97 20.33 -4.80
CA PHE A 71 23.02 19.41 -5.23
C PHE A 71 24.32 20.15 -5.62
N GLU A 72 25.40 19.89 -4.88
CA GLU A 72 26.72 20.47 -5.15
C GLU A 72 27.46 19.71 -6.27
N THR A 73 28.45 20.35 -6.88
CA THR A 73 29.23 19.80 -8.01
C THR A 73 30.15 18.63 -7.64
N LEU A 74 30.41 18.36 -6.35
CA LEU A 74 31.27 17.25 -5.88
C LEU A 74 30.57 16.39 -4.80
N PRO A 75 29.55 15.61 -5.17
CA PRO A 75 28.77 14.81 -4.22
C PRO A 75 29.57 13.61 -3.66
N SER A 76 29.30 13.26 -2.40
CA SER A 76 29.76 12.01 -1.78
C SER A 76 29.25 10.78 -2.56
N LYS A 77 29.90 9.62 -2.39
CA LYS A 77 29.47 8.37 -3.05
C LYS A 77 28.01 8.03 -2.71
N ALA A 78 27.62 8.17 -1.45
CA ALA A 78 26.23 7.94 -1.01
C ALA A 78 25.24 8.87 -1.73
N ARG A 79 25.54 10.17 -1.84
CA ARG A 79 24.66 11.12 -2.55
C ARG A 79 24.57 10.81 -4.05
N LYS A 80 25.66 10.35 -4.68
CA LYS A 80 25.64 9.85 -6.08
C LYS A 80 24.73 8.63 -6.22
N ASN A 81 24.79 7.68 -5.29
CA ASN A 81 23.91 6.51 -5.31
C ASN A 81 22.44 6.91 -5.13
N VAL A 82 22.13 7.89 -4.27
CA VAL A 82 20.75 8.42 -4.13
C VAL A 82 20.27 9.02 -5.44
N VAL A 83 21.08 9.87 -6.09
CA VAL A 83 20.72 10.43 -7.42
C VAL A 83 20.45 9.32 -8.42
N THR A 84 21.37 8.36 -8.56
CA THR A 84 21.20 7.25 -9.50
C THR A 84 19.94 6.43 -9.19
N SER A 85 19.65 6.20 -7.90
CA SER A 85 18.45 5.47 -7.47
C SER A 85 17.18 6.24 -7.82
N ALA A 86 17.14 7.53 -7.50
CA ALA A 86 16.00 8.40 -7.80
C ALA A 86 15.76 8.49 -9.32
N GLU A 87 16.81 8.68 -10.10
CA GLU A 87 16.77 8.68 -11.56
C GLU A 87 16.28 7.34 -12.16
N TYR A 88 16.47 6.22 -11.46
CA TYR A 88 15.97 4.94 -11.97
C TYR A 88 14.48 4.74 -11.74
N VAL A 89 13.88 5.35 -10.72
CA VAL A 89 12.53 4.96 -10.29
C VAL A 89 11.56 6.11 -10.03
N LEU A 90 12.04 7.34 -10.09
CA LEU A 90 11.27 8.57 -9.91
C LEU A 90 11.48 9.50 -11.11
N PRO A 91 10.50 10.35 -11.46
CA PRO A 91 10.61 11.30 -12.58
C PRO A 91 11.47 12.52 -12.22
N VAL A 92 12.71 12.27 -11.81
CA VAL A 92 13.70 13.30 -11.46
C VAL A 92 14.90 13.23 -12.40
N ASP A 93 15.42 14.40 -12.75
CA ASP A 93 16.63 14.60 -13.55
C ASP A 93 17.59 15.48 -12.76
N VAL A 94 18.72 14.89 -12.35
CA VAL A 94 19.73 15.57 -11.53
C VAL A 94 21.07 15.50 -12.24
N SER A 95 21.50 16.64 -12.75
CA SER A 95 22.79 16.75 -13.43
C SER A 95 23.89 17.18 -12.46
N PRO A 96 25.06 16.52 -12.45
CA PRO A 96 26.20 16.94 -11.63
C PRO A 96 26.67 18.38 -11.88
N HIS A 97 26.40 18.94 -13.05
CA HIS A 97 26.85 20.29 -13.44
C HIS A 97 25.74 21.34 -13.38
N ARG A 98 24.48 20.93 -13.47
CA ARG A 98 23.32 21.84 -13.55
C ARG A 98 22.41 21.76 -12.32
N GLY A 99 22.68 20.83 -11.40
CA GLY A 99 21.79 20.53 -10.29
C GLY A 99 20.51 19.85 -10.78
N VAL A 100 19.45 20.00 -9.99
CA VAL A 100 18.11 19.47 -10.27
C VAL A 100 17.44 20.30 -11.38
N HIS A 101 16.90 19.64 -12.41
CA HIS A 101 16.14 20.33 -13.46
C HIS A 101 14.86 20.98 -12.87
N PRO A 102 14.40 22.17 -13.32
CA PRO A 102 13.20 22.82 -12.77
C PRO A 102 11.95 21.91 -12.71
N ASP A 103 11.64 21.20 -13.79
CA ASP A 103 10.52 20.23 -13.81
C ASP A 103 10.67 19.11 -12.77
N SER A 104 11.92 18.78 -12.40
CA SER A 104 12.20 17.80 -11.34
C SER A 104 12.05 18.38 -9.94
N GLN A 105 12.20 19.70 -9.75
CA GLN A 105 11.96 20.33 -8.44
C GLN A 105 10.48 20.21 -8.04
N GLU A 106 9.56 20.44 -8.98
CA GLU A 106 8.12 20.28 -8.74
C GLU A 106 7.78 18.81 -8.45
N ASN A 107 8.31 17.87 -9.24
CA ASN A 107 8.11 16.44 -9.00
C ASN A 107 8.69 16.02 -7.64
N MET A 108 9.85 16.52 -7.25
CA MET A 108 10.47 16.23 -5.95
C MET A 108 9.60 16.71 -4.80
N ALA A 109 9.02 17.92 -4.89
CA ALA A 109 8.09 18.42 -3.89
C ALA A 109 6.86 17.51 -3.75
N ASP A 110 6.28 17.07 -4.88
CA ASP A 110 5.15 16.13 -4.85
C ASP A 110 5.53 14.77 -4.27
N ILE A 111 6.71 14.24 -4.61
CA ILE A 111 7.23 12.98 -4.07
C ILE A 111 7.43 13.08 -2.55
N VAL A 112 8.00 14.19 -2.06
CA VAL A 112 8.11 14.48 -0.62
C VAL A 112 6.73 14.47 0.03
N ASN A 113 5.76 15.18 -0.55
CA ASN A 113 4.39 15.25 -0.03
C ASN A 113 3.73 13.87 0.03
N VAL A 114 3.96 12.99 -0.96
CA VAL A 114 3.42 11.62 -0.93
C VAL A 114 3.99 10.82 0.22
N TYR A 115 5.30 10.89 0.48
CA TYR A 115 5.86 10.21 1.65
C TYR A 115 5.31 10.77 2.98
N GLU A 116 5.10 12.08 3.08
CA GLU A 116 4.47 12.70 4.27
C GLU A 116 3.01 12.27 4.45
N GLU A 117 2.29 12.09 3.37
CA GLU A 117 0.91 11.59 3.40
C GLU A 117 0.85 10.09 3.71
N VAL A 118 1.84 9.30 3.28
CA VAL A 118 2.00 7.92 3.75
C VAL A 118 2.29 7.88 5.24
N GLU A 119 3.22 8.70 5.74
CA GLU A 119 3.48 8.85 7.19
C GLU A 119 2.19 9.24 7.93
N SER A 120 1.41 10.16 7.37
CA SER A 120 0.11 10.57 7.91
C SER A 120 -0.93 9.45 7.86
N ALA A 121 -0.93 8.62 6.81
CA ALA A 121 -1.81 7.46 6.70
C ALA A 121 -1.49 6.43 7.79
N LEU A 122 -0.20 6.11 7.98
CA LEU A 122 0.28 5.20 9.02
C LEU A 122 -0.02 5.70 10.43
N ALA A 123 0.05 7.00 10.66
CA ALA A 123 -0.32 7.63 11.93
C ALA A 123 -1.85 7.70 12.15
N GLY A 124 -2.65 7.28 11.16
CA GLY A 124 -4.10 7.40 11.19
C GLY A 124 -4.58 8.85 11.20
N ALA A 125 -3.82 9.74 10.56
CA ALA A 125 -4.08 11.18 10.43
C ALA A 125 -4.54 11.58 9.01
N LEU A 126 -4.31 10.73 8.00
CA LEU A 126 -4.79 10.97 6.63
C LEU A 126 -6.31 10.85 6.55
N ARG A 127 -6.93 11.74 5.79
CA ARG A 127 -8.37 11.76 5.52
C ARG A 127 -8.62 11.16 4.15
N VAL A 128 -9.43 10.11 4.09
CA VAL A 128 -9.88 9.53 2.82
C VAL A 128 -11.35 9.86 2.59
N HIS A 129 -11.65 10.38 1.41
CA HIS A 129 -13.02 10.70 1.04
C HIS A 129 -13.89 9.43 1.06
N GLY A 130 -14.91 9.44 1.90
CA GLY A 130 -15.88 8.35 1.98
C GLY A 130 -15.46 7.14 2.81
N ALA A 131 -14.21 7.06 3.30
CA ALA A 131 -13.76 5.97 4.18
C ALA A 131 -13.25 6.51 5.51
N GLN A 132 -13.85 6.06 6.62
CA GLN A 132 -13.44 6.44 7.98
C GLN A 132 -12.59 5.37 8.67
N ARG A 133 -12.51 4.17 8.09
CA ARG A 133 -11.81 3.01 8.66
C ARG A 133 -10.96 2.34 7.59
N GLY A 134 -9.75 1.97 7.99
CA GLY A 134 -8.79 1.21 7.21
C GLY A 134 -8.62 -0.18 7.81
N TYR A 135 -8.41 -1.19 6.98
CA TYR A 135 -8.15 -2.55 7.43
C TYR A 135 -6.86 -3.08 6.81
N ILE A 136 -6.05 -3.79 7.59
CA ILE A 136 -4.89 -4.53 7.10
C ILE A 136 -5.13 -6.01 7.34
N PHE A 137 -5.13 -6.79 6.26
CA PHE A 137 -5.33 -8.23 6.30
C PHE A 137 -4.00 -8.94 6.10
N CYS A 138 -3.66 -9.82 7.05
CA CYS A 138 -2.45 -10.62 7.02
C CYS A 138 -2.79 -12.06 6.59
N GLY A 139 -2.45 -12.43 5.35
CA GLY A 139 -2.55 -13.79 4.83
C GLY A 139 -3.97 -14.32 4.52
N GLY A 140 -4.03 -15.34 3.65
CA GLY A 140 -5.26 -15.90 3.08
C GLY A 140 -6.16 -16.67 4.07
N ASP A 141 -5.60 -17.24 5.14
CA ASP A 141 -6.36 -18.02 6.13
C ASP A 141 -7.27 -17.16 7.02
N SER A 142 -7.04 -15.84 7.02
CA SER A 142 -7.84 -14.84 7.74
C SER A 142 -9.20 -14.57 7.07
N PHE A 143 -9.43 -15.12 5.89
CA PHE A 143 -10.64 -14.93 5.12
C PHE A 143 -11.50 -16.19 5.12
N THR A 144 -12.80 -16.02 5.34
CA THR A 144 -13.77 -17.10 5.23
C THR A 144 -14.69 -16.85 4.05
N LYS A 145 -14.84 -17.84 3.16
CA LYS A 145 -15.87 -17.82 2.12
C LYS A 145 -17.19 -18.27 2.75
N ALA A 146 -18.12 -17.34 2.92
CA ALA A 146 -19.41 -17.66 3.51
C ALA A 146 -20.54 -16.96 2.77
N ARG A 147 -21.71 -17.60 2.77
CA ARG A 147 -22.99 -16.95 2.46
C ARG A 147 -23.51 -16.36 3.77
N ILE A 148 -23.57 -15.02 3.87
CA ILE A 148 -23.92 -14.33 5.13
C ILE A 148 -25.44 -14.45 5.40
N PRO A 149 -25.92 -15.10 6.49
CA PRO A 149 -27.34 -15.35 6.70
C PRO A 149 -28.16 -14.07 7.00
N GLY A 150 -29.37 -14.01 6.44
CA GLY A 150 -30.06 -12.77 6.02
C GLY A 150 -30.08 -12.63 4.49
N ILE A 151 -29.26 -13.46 3.82
CA ILE A 151 -29.15 -13.67 2.38
C ILE A 151 -29.16 -15.20 2.17
N GLY A 152 -30.33 -15.80 1.93
CA GLY A 152 -30.56 -17.18 1.41
C GLY A 152 -29.82 -18.38 2.04
N GLU A 153 -30.57 -19.30 2.63
CA GLU A 153 -30.17 -20.37 3.58
C GLU A 153 -29.10 -21.41 3.15
N SER A 154 -28.51 -22.00 4.21
CA SER A 154 -28.05 -23.39 4.37
C SER A 154 -26.54 -23.71 4.26
N LEU A 155 -26.01 -24.08 5.44
CA LEU A 155 -24.93 -25.05 5.74
C LEU A 155 -23.46 -24.60 5.78
N ALA A 156 -22.85 -24.88 6.94
CA ALA A 156 -21.41 -25.03 7.17
C ALA A 156 -20.95 -26.46 6.79
N PRO A 157 -19.64 -26.78 6.71
CA PRO A 157 -18.80 -26.89 7.92
C PRO A 157 -17.34 -26.39 7.83
N ALA A 158 -16.78 -26.17 9.03
CA ALA A 158 -15.37 -26.11 9.46
C ALA A 158 -14.63 -24.75 9.44
N THR A 159 -14.31 -24.30 10.67
CA THR A 159 -13.32 -23.28 11.10
C THR A 159 -13.52 -21.82 10.68
N ALA A 160 -14.57 -21.19 11.20
CA ALA A 160 -14.52 -19.85 11.81
C ALA A 160 -15.80 -19.66 12.66
N TRP A 161 -15.63 -19.42 13.95
CA TRP A 161 -16.69 -19.08 14.92
C TRP A 161 -16.99 -17.57 14.77
N PHE A 162 -18.19 -16.96 14.77
CA PHE A 162 -19.57 -17.28 15.14
C PHE A 162 -20.54 -16.52 14.21
N LEU A 163 -21.80 -16.95 14.17
CA LEU A 163 -22.91 -16.31 13.46
C LEU A 163 -23.94 -15.81 14.48
N LYS A 164 -24.18 -14.49 14.55
CA LYS A 164 -25.40 -13.94 15.17
C LYS A 164 -26.18 -13.13 14.15
N ARG A 165 -27.44 -13.54 13.98
CA ARG A 165 -28.50 -13.03 13.10
C ARG A 165 -28.50 -11.49 13.04
N VAL A 166 -28.22 -10.93 11.85
CA VAL A 166 -28.55 -9.53 11.51
C VAL A 166 -29.77 -9.58 10.59
N GLU A 167 -30.90 -9.04 11.04
CA GLU A 167 -32.11 -8.92 10.23
C GLU A 167 -31.87 -7.92 9.10
N SER A 168 -31.98 -8.39 7.86
CA SER A 168 -31.59 -7.69 6.64
C SER A 168 -32.64 -6.65 6.22
N SER A 169 -32.32 -5.37 6.38
CA SER A 169 -32.99 -4.29 5.62
C SER A 169 -32.02 -3.23 5.06
N LEU A 170 -30.69 -3.42 5.19
CA LEU A 170 -29.71 -2.36 4.95
C LEU A 170 -28.71 -2.59 3.81
N LEU A 171 -28.88 -3.61 2.97
CA LEU A 171 -28.02 -3.78 1.79
C LEU A 171 -28.88 -3.98 0.53
N PRO A 172 -28.92 -3.02 -0.41
CA PRO A 172 -29.38 -3.31 -1.76
C PRO A 172 -28.26 -4.13 -2.42
N ILE A 173 -28.36 -5.46 -2.35
CA ILE A 173 -27.49 -6.38 -3.10
C ILE A 173 -28.35 -6.99 -4.19
N GLU A 174 -28.16 -6.52 -5.42
CA GLU A 174 -28.94 -6.98 -6.57
C GLU A 174 -28.55 -8.37 -7.09
N ASN A 175 -27.53 -9.06 -6.54
CA ASN A 175 -27.08 -10.35 -7.07
C ASN A 175 -26.58 -11.34 -6.01
N ASP A 176 -27.06 -12.58 -6.10
CA ASP A 176 -26.88 -13.77 -5.25
C ASP A 176 -25.43 -14.35 -5.19
N GLN A 177 -24.39 -13.54 -5.40
CA GLN A 177 -23.03 -14.05 -5.56
C GLN A 177 -22.28 -14.23 -4.22
N PRO A 178 -21.43 -15.28 -4.09
CA PRO A 178 -20.58 -15.45 -2.91
C PRO A 178 -19.58 -14.30 -2.79
N VAL A 179 -19.34 -13.87 -1.56
CA VAL A 179 -18.40 -12.81 -1.21
C VAL A 179 -17.38 -13.34 -0.21
N TRP A 180 -16.14 -12.89 -0.35
CA TRP A 180 -15.11 -13.09 0.66
C TRP A 180 -15.25 -12.02 1.73
N SER A 181 -15.26 -12.46 2.99
CA SER A 181 -15.39 -11.57 4.13
C SER A 181 -14.49 -11.98 5.27
N ALA A 182 -14.22 -11.03 6.15
CA ALA A 182 -13.62 -11.27 7.44
C ALA A 182 -14.53 -10.73 8.54
N ALA A 183 -14.71 -11.51 9.60
CA ALA A 183 -15.43 -11.08 10.78
C ALA A 183 -14.47 -10.33 11.72
N VAL A 184 -14.84 -9.12 12.11
CA VAL A 184 -14.13 -8.30 13.09
C VAL A 184 -15.03 -8.18 14.31
N ILE A 185 -14.56 -8.68 15.45
CA ILE A 185 -15.31 -8.63 16.70
C ILE A 185 -14.81 -7.41 17.49
N GLU A 186 -15.64 -6.38 17.57
CA GLU A 186 -15.38 -5.25 18.46
C GLU A 186 -15.82 -5.64 19.88
N ALA A 187 -14.90 -5.56 20.84
CA ALA A 187 -15.22 -5.79 22.24
C ALA A 187 -16.20 -4.71 22.72
N GLY A 188 -17.34 -5.13 23.28
CA GLY A 188 -18.29 -4.20 23.89
C GLY A 188 -17.71 -3.58 25.15
N GLU A 189 -17.89 -2.27 25.34
CA GLU A 189 -17.56 -1.64 26.61
C GLU A 189 -18.39 -2.27 27.75
N GLY A 190 -17.74 -2.56 28.88
CA GLY A 190 -18.41 -3.01 30.10
C GLY A 190 -18.96 -4.43 30.11
N GLY A 191 -18.45 -5.35 29.28
CA GLY A 191 -18.87 -6.77 29.30
C GLY A 191 -20.18 -7.05 28.55
N SER A 192 -20.65 -6.09 27.76
CA SER A 192 -21.72 -6.31 26.79
C SER A 192 -21.23 -7.20 25.63
N HIS A 193 -22.12 -7.99 25.04
CA HIS A 193 -21.80 -8.82 23.88
C HIS A 193 -21.20 -7.95 22.76
N GLY A 194 -19.97 -8.26 22.34
CA GLY A 194 -19.29 -7.53 21.26
C GLY A 194 -20.10 -7.52 19.96
N THR A 195 -19.95 -6.46 19.17
CA THR A 195 -20.53 -6.37 17.84
C THR A 195 -19.59 -7.03 16.84
N THR A 196 -20.15 -7.82 15.91
CA THR A 196 -19.39 -8.42 14.82
C THR A 196 -19.67 -7.65 13.55
N ASP A 197 -18.63 -7.02 13.01
CA ASP A 197 -18.64 -6.40 11.70
C ASP A 197 -18.11 -7.39 10.67
N TYR A 198 -18.77 -7.49 9.52
CA TYR A 198 -18.30 -8.25 8.37
C TYR A 198 -17.70 -7.30 7.37
N ILE A 199 -16.41 -7.47 7.11
CA ILE A 199 -15.69 -6.67 6.14
C ILE A 199 -15.73 -7.39 4.80
N ILE A 200 -16.42 -6.80 3.82
CA ILE A 200 -16.59 -7.34 2.48
C ILE A 200 -15.62 -6.62 1.55
N LEU A 201 -14.74 -7.38 0.90
CA LEU A 201 -13.78 -6.84 -0.07
C LEU A 201 -14.37 -6.93 -1.48
N ASP A 202 -14.75 -5.78 -2.05
CA ASP A 202 -15.53 -5.77 -3.30
C ASP A 202 -14.74 -6.29 -4.51
N ALA A 203 -13.41 -6.18 -4.48
CA ALA A 203 -12.52 -6.70 -5.53
C ALA A 203 -12.56 -8.23 -5.70
N PHE A 204 -13.09 -8.97 -4.72
CA PHE A 204 -13.14 -10.43 -4.73
C PHE A 204 -14.57 -10.98 -4.88
N ARG A 205 -15.55 -10.11 -5.15
CA ARG A 205 -16.94 -10.53 -5.35
C ARG A 205 -17.03 -11.48 -6.55
N GLY A 206 -17.71 -12.61 -6.36
CA GLY A 206 -17.89 -13.61 -7.42
C GLY A 206 -16.63 -14.42 -7.74
N SER A 207 -15.48 -14.10 -7.12
CA SER A 207 -14.25 -14.86 -7.32
C SER A 207 -14.35 -16.24 -6.68
N GLN A 208 -13.90 -17.26 -7.40
CA GLN A 208 -13.75 -18.60 -6.84
C GLN A 208 -12.52 -18.71 -5.95
N GLN A 209 -11.45 -17.98 -6.29
CA GLN A 209 -10.21 -17.89 -5.53
C GLN A 209 -10.32 -16.81 -4.46
N GLY A 210 -9.91 -17.13 -3.23
CA GLY A 210 -9.84 -16.17 -2.15
C GLY A 210 -8.62 -15.27 -2.26
N PRO A 211 -8.60 -14.17 -1.47
CA PRO A 211 -7.41 -13.33 -1.38
C PRO A 211 -6.18 -14.18 -1.00
N CYS A 212 -5.04 -13.91 -1.63
CA CYS A 212 -3.77 -14.65 -1.51
C CYS A 212 -3.77 -16.10 -2.03
N MET A 213 -4.88 -16.60 -2.61
CA MET A 213 -4.99 -17.96 -3.16
C MET A 213 -4.92 -17.99 -4.69
N GLU A 214 -4.63 -16.86 -5.33
CA GLU A 214 -4.57 -16.73 -6.79
C GLU A 214 -3.41 -17.55 -7.35
N THR A 215 -3.67 -18.32 -8.42
CA THR A 215 -2.66 -19.24 -9.01
C THR A 215 -1.86 -18.61 -10.15
N ASP A 216 -2.39 -17.58 -10.81
CA ASP A 216 -1.77 -16.90 -11.94
C ASP A 216 -1.68 -15.40 -11.68
N GLY A 217 -0.47 -14.82 -11.75
CA GLY A 217 -0.29 -13.37 -11.62
C GLY A 217 -0.70 -12.80 -10.27
N GLY A 218 -0.51 -13.57 -9.19
CA GLY A 218 -0.83 -13.15 -7.83
C GLY A 218 -0.07 -11.89 -7.39
N TYR A 219 -0.58 -11.23 -6.36
CA TYR A 219 -0.01 -10.00 -5.80
C TYR A 219 0.60 -10.28 -4.43
N VAL A 220 1.68 -9.56 -4.08
CA VAL A 220 2.27 -9.62 -2.73
C VAL A 220 1.56 -8.68 -1.75
N GLY A 221 0.87 -7.67 -2.28
CA GLY A 221 0.02 -6.71 -1.57
C GLY A 221 -1.09 -6.22 -2.50
N LYS A 222 -2.24 -5.83 -1.96
CA LYS A 222 -3.30 -5.19 -2.75
C LYS A 222 -4.18 -4.28 -1.91
N THR A 223 -4.31 -3.05 -2.37
CA THR A 223 -5.27 -2.08 -1.86
C THR A 223 -6.61 -2.29 -2.55
N VAL A 224 -7.67 -2.42 -1.77
CA VAL A 224 -9.03 -2.66 -2.26
C VAL A 224 -10.04 -1.79 -1.53
N TYR A 225 -11.09 -1.42 -2.24
CA TYR A 225 -12.30 -0.91 -1.62
C TYR A 225 -13.14 -2.06 -1.07
N GLY A 226 -13.81 -1.77 0.03
CA GLY A 226 -14.77 -2.68 0.61
C GLY A 226 -15.89 -1.96 1.31
N ARG A 227 -16.75 -2.75 1.93
CA ARG A 227 -17.87 -2.25 2.72
C ARG A 227 -17.95 -3.00 4.04
N LYS A 228 -18.27 -2.28 5.10
CA LYS A 228 -18.63 -2.87 6.38
C LYS A 228 -20.11 -3.25 6.36
N ALA A 229 -20.43 -4.49 6.69
CA ALA A 229 -21.81 -4.98 6.89
C ALA A 229 -21.98 -5.45 8.34
N GLY A 230 -23.11 -5.15 8.99
CA GLY A 230 -23.31 -5.49 10.40
C GLY A 230 -24.40 -4.67 11.07
N SER A 231 -24.22 -4.35 12.36
CA SER A 231 -25.22 -3.67 13.20
C SER A 231 -25.33 -2.15 12.98
N GLY A 232 -24.75 -1.61 11.91
CA GLY A 232 -24.73 -0.17 11.60
C GLY A 232 -24.94 0.11 10.10
N PRO A 233 -24.98 1.39 9.69
CA PRO A 233 -24.99 1.77 8.28
C PRO A 233 -23.76 1.18 7.57
N ALA A 234 -23.95 0.80 6.31
CA ALA A 234 -22.85 0.32 5.49
C ALA A 234 -21.88 1.47 5.22
N ASP A 235 -20.67 1.35 5.74
CA ASP A 235 -19.60 2.31 5.53
C ASP A 235 -18.66 1.80 4.45
N ASN A 236 -18.24 2.68 3.55
CA ASN A 236 -17.12 2.35 2.66
C ASN A 236 -15.84 2.30 3.49
N ILE A 237 -15.00 1.33 3.16
CA ILE A 237 -13.72 1.13 3.83
C ILE A 237 -12.61 1.04 2.78
N ILE A 238 -11.39 1.27 3.25
CA ILE A 238 -10.18 0.92 2.51
C ILE A 238 -9.53 -0.28 3.19
N ALA A 239 -9.06 -1.24 2.42
CA ALA A 239 -8.40 -2.43 2.91
C ALA A 239 -7.09 -2.67 2.16
N VAL A 240 -6.06 -3.10 2.88
CA VAL A 240 -4.82 -3.61 2.31
C VAL A 240 -4.73 -5.09 2.64
N VAL A 241 -4.59 -5.94 1.62
CA VAL A 241 -4.36 -7.37 1.78
C VAL A 241 -2.89 -7.66 1.52
N LEU A 242 -2.20 -8.27 2.49
CA LEU A 242 -0.79 -8.66 2.36
C LEU A 242 -0.67 -10.17 2.17
N CYS A 243 0.00 -10.57 1.09
CA CYS A 243 0.18 -11.97 0.66
C CYS A 243 1.68 -12.32 0.49
N PRO A 244 2.47 -12.30 1.57
CA PRO A 244 3.92 -12.53 1.52
C PRO A 244 4.32 -13.91 0.98
N ASN A 245 3.42 -14.91 1.01
CA ASN A 245 3.64 -16.21 0.38
C ASN A 245 3.94 -16.09 -1.14
N LYS A 246 3.45 -15.03 -1.78
CA LYS A 246 3.69 -14.76 -3.20
C LYS A 246 5.11 -14.32 -3.52
N PHE A 247 5.93 -13.93 -2.54
CA PHE A 247 7.34 -13.58 -2.83
C PHE A 247 8.12 -14.77 -3.37
N LYS A 248 7.98 -15.96 -2.76
CA LYS A 248 8.65 -17.19 -3.19
C LYS A 248 8.18 -17.62 -4.58
N GLU A 249 6.87 -17.58 -4.82
CA GLU A 249 6.26 -17.91 -6.12
C GLU A 249 6.79 -16.98 -7.24
N ASN A 250 7.05 -15.72 -6.92
CA ASN A 250 7.62 -14.72 -7.84
C ASN A 250 9.15 -14.79 -7.94
N GLY A 251 9.82 -15.71 -7.24
CA GLY A 251 11.28 -15.86 -7.25
C GLY A 251 12.02 -14.69 -6.62
N LEU A 252 11.39 -13.97 -5.69
CA LEU A 252 11.96 -12.80 -5.01
C LEU A 252 12.61 -13.20 -3.69
N ARG A 253 13.76 -12.59 -3.37
CA ARG A 253 14.32 -12.65 -2.01
C ARG A 253 13.44 -11.81 -1.09
N ALA A 254 12.80 -12.48 -0.15
CA ALA A 254 11.82 -11.89 0.74
C ALA A 254 12.45 -11.46 2.06
N PHE A 255 12.04 -10.30 2.55
CA PHE A 255 12.36 -9.80 3.88
C PHE A 255 11.09 -9.33 4.58
N ALA A 256 10.98 -9.50 5.89
CA ALA A 256 9.85 -8.92 6.62
C ALA A 256 10.03 -7.38 6.69
N THR A 257 11.21 -6.98 7.14
CA THR A 257 11.68 -5.60 7.25
C THR A 257 13.00 -5.43 6.50
N LEU A 258 13.32 -4.20 6.11
CA LEU A 258 14.64 -3.84 5.56
C LEU A 258 15.37 -2.93 6.53
N ASP A 259 16.40 -3.49 7.16
CA ASP A 259 17.28 -2.75 8.04
C ASP A 259 18.19 -1.80 7.25
N GLU A 260 18.69 -0.78 7.93
CA GLU A 260 19.62 0.16 7.32
C GLU A 260 20.96 -0.54 7.06
N GLY A 261 21.52 -0.32 5.87
CA GLY A 261 22.72 -0.99 5.42
C GLY A 261 22.53 -2.46 5.07
N TYR A 262 21.30 -2.93 4.78
CA TYR A 262 21.08 -4.33 4.46
C TYR A 262 21.99 -4.81 3.31
N ALA A 263 22.45 -6.04 3.44
CA ALA A 263 23.39 -6.64 2.51
C ALA A 263 22.72 -6.86 1.15
N THR A 264 23.45 -6.49 0.09
CA THR A 264 23.01 -6.68 -1.30
C THR A 264 23.99 -7.58 -2.04
N GLU A 265 23.44 -8.49 -2.81
CA GLU A 265 24.16 -9.50 -3.58
C GLU A 265 24.01 -9.29 -5.09
N LYS A 266 25.02 -9.76 -5.81
CA LYS A 266 25.13 -9.72 -7.28
C LYS A 266 24.70 -11.06 -7.87
N LEU A 267 23.40 -11.35 -7.81
CA LEU A 267 22.80 -12.63 -8.23
C LEU A 267 22.85 -12.81 -9.77
N GLY A 268 24.05 -13.08 -10.30
CA GLY A 268 24.35 -13.17 -11.74
C GLY A 268 24.68 -11.82 -12.39
N TYR A 269 24.22 -10.72 -11.83
CA TYR A 269 24.42 -9.38 -12.41
C TYR A 269 25.76 -8.74 -12.06
N LYS A 270 26.24 -7.80 -12.89
CA LYS A 270 27.45 -6.99 -12.60
C LYS A 270 27.31 -6.15 -11.31
N ARG A 271 26.09 -5.74 -10.98
CA ARG A 271 25.72 -4.95 -9.79
C ARG A 271 24.44 -5.52 -9.16
N PRO A 272 24.19 -5.31 -7.85
CA PRO A 272 22.93 -5.70 -7.23
C PRO A 272 21.73 -5.13 -8.00
N TYR A 273 20.68 -5.94 -8.16
CA TYR A 273 19.49 -5.59 -8.93
C TYR A 273 18.28 -5.55 -7.99
N ILE A 274 17.68 -4.37 -7.82
CA ILE A 274 16.64 -4.16 -6.81
C ILE A 274 15.43 -5.07 -7.03
N ALA A 275 15.09 -5.43 -8.29
CA ALA A 275 13.93 -6.27 -8.58
C ALA A 275 14.07 -7.72 -8.10
N ASN A 276 15.26 -8.13 -7.63
CA ASN A 276 15.43 -9.44 -6.98
C ASN A 276 15.08 -9.40 -5.48
N TYR A 277 14.81 -8.21 -4.94
CA TYR A 277 14.49 -7.98 -3.53
C TYR A 277 13.03 -7.57 -3.42
N GLY A 278 12.39 -8.01 -2.35
CA GLY A 278 11.10 -7.49 -1.93
C GLY A 278 10.97 -7.62 -0.42
N SER A 279 10.36 -6.62 0.21
CA SER A 279 10.05 -6.69 1.64
C SER A 279 8.57 -6.51 1.91
N VAL A 280 8.05 -7.12 2.98
CA VAL A 280 6.67 -6.92 3.41
C VAL A 280 6.44 -5.44 3.73
N SER A 281 7.45 -4.79 4.33
CA SER A 281 7.43 -3.35 4.63
C SER A 281 7.41 -2.49 3.36
N GLY A 282 8.20 -2.81 2.35
CA GLY A 282 8.18 -2.15 1.05
C GLY A 282 6.88 -2.40 0.28
N THR A 283 6.31 -3.60 0.37
CA THR A 283 4.97 -3.88 -0.17
C THR A 283 3.91 -3.05 0.55
N LEU A 284 3.91 -2.98 1.88
CA LEU A 284 2.96 -2.14 2.60
C LEU A 284 3.16 -0.65 2.27
N LEU A 285 4.40 -0.19 2.06
CA LEU A 285 4.67 1.16 1.55
C LEU A 285 4.00 1.41 0.19
N HIS A 286 4.17 0.49 -0.76
CA HIS A 286 3.50 0.54 -2.07
C HIS A 286 1.98 0.68 -1.89
N GLU A 287 1.37 -0.16 -1.06
CA GLU A 287 -0.08 -0.11 -0.81
C GLU A 287 -0.53 1.20 -0.15
N MET A 288 0.27 1.75 0.76
CA MET A 288 -0.04 3.05 1.36
C MET A 288 0.02 4.20 0.34
N VAL A 289 0.81 4.08 -0.74
CA VAL A 289 0.75 5.06 -1.84
C VAL A 289 -0.58 4.97 -2.59
N HIS A 290 -1.16 3.78 -2.76
CA HIS A 290 -2.55 3.66 -3.27
C HIS A 290 -3.56 4.30 -2.32
N VAL A 291 -3.41 4.11 -1.00
CA VAL A 291 -4.27 4.75 0.01
C VAL A 291 -4.21 6.27 -0.09
N VAL A 292 -3.00 6.82 -0.23
CA VAL A 292 -2.77 8.25 -0.48
C VAL A 292 -3.46 8.70 -1.76
N GLY A 293 -3.30 7.92 -2.84
CA GLY A 293 -3.98 8.20 -4.09
C GLY A 293 -5.49 8.29 -3.97
N HIS A 294 -6.09 7.34 -3.25
CA HIS A 294 -7.52 7.33 -2.95
C HIS A 294 -7.97 8.47 -2.03
N ALA A 295 -7.09 8.97 -1.17
CA ALA A 295 -7.35 10.17 -0.38
C ALA A 295 -7.48 11.42 -1.26
N ARG A 296 -6.69 11.49 -2.34
CA ARG A 296 -6.64 12.62 -3.28
C ARG A 296 -7.72 12.56 -4.36
N ASP A 297 -8.04 11.36 -4.83
CA ASP A 297 -9.07 11.11 -5.84
C ASP A 297 -9.92 9.88 -5.45
N PRO A 298 -11.18 10.08 -5.01
CA PRO A 298 -12.06 8.99 -4.64
C PRO A 298 -12.62 8.22 -5.85
N THR A 299 -12.27 8.61 -7.08
CA THR A 299 -12.74 7.92 -8.28
C THR A 299 -12.23 6.48 -8.28
N PRO A 300 -13.13 5.48 -8.28
CA PRO A 300 -12.72 4.09 -8.23
C PRO A 300 -11.94 3.69 -9.49
N PRO A 301 -11.06 2.67 -9.38
CA PRO A 301 -10.39 2.09 -10.55
C PRO A 301 -11.36 1.64 -11.64
N PRO A 302 -11.00 1.75 -12.93
CA PRO A 302 -9.72 2.22 -13.47
C PRO A 302 -9.68 3.73 -13.78
N ALA A 303 -10.69 4.51 -13.38
CA ALA A 303 -10.83 5.90 -13.82
C ALA A 303 -10.01 6.91 -13.00
N GLY A 304 -9.64 6.59 -11.75
CA GLY A 304 -8.77 7.44 -10.93
C GLY A 304 -7.30 7.45 -11.39
N GLY A 305 -6.53 8.47 -10.99
CA GLY A 305 -5.12 8.61 -11.41
C GLY A 305 -4.10 7.68 -10.72
N TYR A 306 -4.52 6.84 -9.77
CA TYR A 306 -3.63 6.18 -8.80
C TYR A 306 -3.60 4.65 -8.92
N HIS A 307 -3.31 4.14 -10.12
CA HIS A 307 -3.16 2.70 -10.41
C HIS A 307 -1.70 2.29 -10.48
N ASP A 308 -1.47 0.98 -10.55
CA ASP A 308 -0.19 0.40 -10.99
C ASP A 308 0.05 0.68 -12.47
N HIS A 309 0.46 1.91 -12.79
CA HIS A 309 0.82 2.32 -14.14
C HIS A 309 2.10 1.63 -14.64
N ALA A 310 2.89 1.11 -13.71
CA ALA A 310 4.04 0.26 -13.95
C ALA A 310 4.28 -0.67 -12.77
N SER A 311 4.59 -1.93 -13.05
CA SER A 311 4.96 -2.93 -12.06
C SER A 311 6.36 -3.47 -12.32
N GLY A 312 7.18 -3.48 -11.28
CA GLY A 312 8.56 -3.92 -11.32
C GLY A 312 9.54 -2.87 -11.88
N PHE A 313 10.82 -3.06 -11.56
CA PHE A 313 11.87 -2.05 -11.75
C PHE A 313 12.02 -1.55 -13.19
N ARG A 314 11.84 -2.42 -14.19
CA ARG A 314 12.00 -2.04 -15.59
C ARG A 314 10.86 -1.16 -16.09
N GLU A 315 9.62 -1.49 -15.75
CA GLU A 315 8.48 -0.68 -16.18
C GLU A 315 8.44 0.63 -15.40
N VAL A 316 8.81 0.63 -14.12
CA VAL A 316 8.95 1.84 -13.32
C VAL A 316 10.02 2.77 -13.90
N TYR A 317 11.14 2.22 -14.36
CA TYR A 317 12.16 3.01 -15.04
C TYR A 317 11.64 3.65 -16.32
N LYS A 318 10.94 2.90 -17.18
CA LYS A 318 10.30 3.47 -18.38
C LYS A 318 9.33 4.58 -17.99
N LEU A 319 8.51 4.34 -16.98
CA LEU A 319 7.52 5.29 -16.49
C LEU A 319 8.18 6.58 -16.01
N ALA A 320 9.20 6.49 -15.14
CA ALA A 320 10.00 7.63 -14.70
C ALA A 320 10.60 8.44 -15.87
N ARG A 321 10.86 7.82 -17.02
CA ARG A 321 11.34 8.46 -18.27
C ARG A 321 10.25 8.89 -19.23
N GLY A 322 8.99 8.88 -18.79
CA GLY A 322 7.85 9.33 -19.59
C GLY A 322 7.32 8.32 -20.58
N GLN A 323 7.60 7.03 -20.36
CA GLN A 323 7.13 5.94 -21.20
C GLN A 323 6.23 5.00 -20.40
N ARG A 324 5.01 4.73 -20.90
CA ARG A 324 4.07 3.79 -20.31
C ARG A 324 3.84 2.62 -21.26
N THR A 325 3.98 1.40 -20.75
CA THR A 325 3.58 0.20 -21.50
C THR A 325 2.09 -0.06 -21.25
N ASP A 326 1.28 -0.04 -22.30
CA ASP A 326 -0.12 -0.42 -22.20
C ASP A 326 -0.24 -1.93 -21.91
N PRO A 327 -0.90 -2.33 -20.80
CA PRO A 327 -0.91 -3.73 -20.37
C PRO A 327 -1.72 -4.64 -21.30
N ASN A 328 -2.65 -4.10 -22.10
CA ASN A 328 -3.50 -4.87 -23.00
C ASN A 328 -2.84 -5.10 -24.37
N THR A 329 -2.05 -4.13 -24.83
CA THR A 329 -1.46 -4.14 -26.18
C THR A 329 0.05 -4.32 -26.19
N GLY A 330 0.71 -4.18 -25.04
CA GLY A 330 2.17 -4.17 -24.91
C GLY A 330 2.84 -2.98 -25.60
N ARG A 331 2.08 -1.99 -26.10
CA ARG A 331 2.62 -0.83 -26.80
C ARG A 331 3.13 0.20 -25.81
N VAL A 332 4.29 0.79 -26.12
CA VAL A 332 4.85 1.89 -25.33
C VAL A 332 4.33 3.22 -25.87
N GLY A 333 3.70 4.01 -24.99
CA GLY A 333 3.20 5.36 -25.26
C GLY A 333 3.75 6.38 -24.27
N PRO A 334 3.42 7.68 -24.43
CA PRO A 334 3.80 8.70 -23.47
C PRO A 334 3.06 8.52 -22.15
N ALA A 335 3.76 8.72 -21.03
CA ALA A 335 3.14 8.82 -19.71
C ALA A 335 2.82 10.27 -19.35
N THR A 336 1.66 10.48 -18.71
CA THR A 336 1.27 11.76 -18.12
C THR A 336 2.14 12.11 -16.90
N ARG A 337 2.12 13.36 -16.44
CA ARG A 337 2.84 13.76 -15.22
C ARG A 337 2.40 12.95 -14.01
N ASP A 338 1.10 12.81 -13.82
CA ASP A 338 0.54 12.14 -12.64
C ASP A 338 0.90 10.64 -12.64
N GLU A 339 0.81 9.96 -13.79
CA GLU A 339 1.26 8.55 -13.89
C GLU A 339 2.74 8.39 -13.48
N LYS A 340 3.59 9.35 -13.85
CA LYS A 340 5.02 9.32 -13.50
C LYS A 340 5.27 9.57 -12.02
N VAL A 341 4.61 10.59 -11.46
CA VAL A 341 4.81 11.05 -10.07
C VAL A 341 4.17 10.07 -9.10
N PHE A 342 3.05 9.45 -9.45
CA PHE A 342 2.31 8.52 -8.62
C PHE A 342 2.46 7.08 -9.10
N SER A 343 3.69 6.58 -9.06
CA SER A 343 4.00 5.15 -9.25
C SER A 343 4.28 4.49 -7.90
N PRO A 344 3.35 3.74 -7.29
CA PRO A 344 3.54 3.07 -6.00
C PRO A 344 4.82 2.24 -5.93
N ASP A 345 5.13 1.53 -7.02
CA ASP A 345 6.36 0.78 -7.14
C ASP A 345 7.62 1.66 -7.24
N GLY A 346 7.53 2.85 -7.83
CA GLY A 346 8.59 3.86 -7.79
C GLY A 346 8.94 4.27 -6.36
N TYR A 347 7.93 4.58 -5.53
CA TYR A 347 8.14 4.92 -4.11
C TYR A 347 8.71 3.77 -3.30
N ARG A 348 8.19 2.55 -3.50
CA ARG A 348 8.72 1.34 -2.85
C ARG A 348 10.18 1.14 -3.21
N LEU A 349 10.49 1.02 -4.50
CA LEU A 349 11.84 0.72 -4.95
C LEU A 349 12.84 1.80 -4.52
N PHE A 350 12.47 3.08 -4.57
CA PHE A 350 13.33 4.15 -4.09
C PHE A 350 13.62 4.01 -2.60
N ALA A 351 12.59 3.79 -1.78
CA ALA A 351 12.76 3.65 -0.34
C ALA A 351 13.62 2.43 0.03
N GLU A 352 13.40 1.28 -0.62
CA GLU A 352 14.22 0.10 -0.42
C GLU A 352 15.68 0.36 -0.85
N MET A 353 15.92 0.98 -2.01
CA MET A 353 17.27 1.37 -2.43
C MET A 353 17.96 2.30 -1.42
N CYS A 354 17.23 3.26 -0.84
CA CYS A 354 17.74 4.19 0.17
C CYS A 354 18.16 3.51 1.48
N ARG A 355 17.64 2.30 1.79
CA ARG A 355 18.11 1.53 2.95
C ARG A 355 19.48 0.89 2.73
N SER A 356 20.05 0.94 1.52
CA SER A 356 21.42 0.50 1.25
C SER A 356 22.23 1.61 0.56
N PRO A 357 22.53 2.72 1.28
CA PRO A 357 23.08 3.94 0.68
C PRO A 357 24.47 3.76 0.02
N ASP A 358 25.24 2.76 0.45
CA ASP A 358 26.55 2.43 -0.12
C ASP A 358 26.48 1.57 -1.38
N THR A 359 25.30 1.02 -1.69
CA THR A 359 25.08 0.14 -2.83
C THR A 359 24.95 0.95 -4.11
N THR A 360 25.80 0.60 -5.09
CA THR A 360 25.62 1.08 -6.46
C THR A 360 24.76 0.08 -7.21
N TRP A 361 23.47 0.37 -7.30
CA TRP A 361 22.47 -0.46 -7.98
C TRP A 361 22.77 -0.61 -9.48
N GLY A 362 22.38 -1.75 -10.03
CA GLY A 362 22.47 -2.04 -11.46
C GLY A 362 21.38 -1.34 -12.24
N HIS A 363 21.68 -1.04 -13.51
CA HIS A 363 20.75 -0.39 -14.42
C HIS A 363 19.52 -1.30 -14.69
N PRO A 364 18.29 -0.77 -14.83
CA PRO A 364 17.08 -1.55 -15.11
C PRO A 364 17.19 -2.54 -16.29
N ASP A 365 17.85 -2.13 -17.37
CA ASP A 365 18.10 -2.96 -18.58
C ASP A 365 19.39 -3.80 -18.52
N GLN A 366 20.03 -3.96 -17.36
CA GLN A 366 21.21 -4.82 -17.28
C GLN A 366 20.86 -6.27 -17.61
N LYS A 367 21.70 -6.91 -18.42
CA LYS A 367 21.59 -8.35 -18.71
C LYS A 367 22.17 -9.15 -17.52
N LYS A 368 21.56 -10.29 -17.23
CA LYS A 368 22.14 -11.31 -16.34
C LYS A 368 23.46 -11.81 -16.91
#